data_AF-A0A5A7T4G6-F1
#
_entry.id   AF-A0A5A7T4G6-F1
#
_cell.length_a   1.000
_cell.length_b   1.000
_cell.length_c   1.000
_cell.angle_alpha   90.00
_cell.angle_beta   90.00
_cell.angle_gamma   90.00
#
_symmetry.space_group_name_H-M   'P 1'
#
loop_
_entity.id
_entity.type
_entity.pdbx_description
1 polymer ?
#
loop_
_entity_poly.entity_id
_entity_poly.type
_entity_poly.pdbx_seq_one_letter_code
_entity_poly.pdbx_strand_id
1 'polypeptide(L)'
;MLFRCGFSRDDITFTDPLNTFTGIERYKLIFWALRFHGKILFREIGIEVYRIWQPSENVILIRWNLKGVPRVPWEARGEFQGTSRYKVDRNGKIYEHKVDNLAFNFPQQLKPAASVLDLVSACPASPNPTFLWGTEDLHCSSWVELYQSVRRSVGGEGYLITQDGFLTCS
;
A
#
# COMPACT_ATOMS: atom_id res chain seq x y z
N MET A 1 -12.35 -9.45 -10.16
CA MET A 1 -13.24 -10.64 -10.13
C MET A 1 -13.18 -11.40 -8.80
N LEU A 2 -12.02 -11.51 -8.13
CA LEU A 2 -11.82 -12.32 -6.90
C LEU A 2 -12.31 -11.75 -5.55
N PHE A 3 -13.12 -10.69 -5.53
CA PHE A 3 -13.54 -10.02 -4.29
C PHE A 3 -15.06 -10.04 -4.05
N ARG A 4 -15.78 -10.96 -4.71
CA ARG A 4 -17.21 -11.16 -4.46
C ARG A 4 -17.41 -12.16 -3.31
N CYS A 5 -18.37 -11.85 -2.44
CA CYS A 5 -18.67 -12.56 -1.19
C CYS A 5 -18.90 -14.08 -1.34
N GLY A 6 -19.29 -14.56 -2.53
CA GLY A 6 -19.54 -15.98 -2.77
C GLY A 6 -18.29 -16.86 -2.90
N PHE A 7 -17.10 -16.26 -3.07
CA PHE A 7 -15.87 -17.00 -3.37
C PHE A 7 -14.92 -17.16 -2.16
N SER A 8 -15.26 -16.62 -0.99
CA SER A 8 -14.43 -16.68 0.22
C SER A 8 -15.17 -17.38 1.35
N ARG A 9 -14.44 -18.09 2.22
CA ARG A 9 -15.01 -18.64 3.45
C ARG A 9 -15.17 -17.56 4.51
N ASP A 10 -16.07 -17.81 5.46
CA ASP A 10 -16.33 -16.89 6.57
C ASP A 10 -15.10 -16.73 7.50
N ASP A 11 -14.29 -17.77 7.61
CA ASP A 11 -13.05 -17.85 8.38
C ASP A 11 -11.78 -17.55 7.55
N ILE A 12 -11.90 -16.83 6.43
CA ILE A 12 -10.76 -16.45 5.60
C ILE A 12 -9.68 -15.72 6.42
N THR A 13 -8.43 -16.14 6.27
CA THR A 13 -7.28 -15.45 6.85
C THR A 13 -6.54 -14.66 5.79
N PHE A 14 -6.32 -13.38 6.05
CA PHE A 14 -5.48 -12.51 5.25
C PHE A 14 -4.17 -12.21 5.95
N THR A 15 -3.08 -12.28 5.20
CA THR A 15 -1.74 -11.94 5.68
C THR A 15 -1.02 -11.07 4.66
N ASP A 16 -0.48 -9.95 5.11
CA ASP A 16 0.55 -9.20 4.41
C ASP A 16 1.80 -9.10 5.31
N PRO A 17 2.93 -8.54 4.85
CA PRO A 17 4.14 -8.42 5.66
C PRO A 17 4.00 -7.59 6.95
N LEU A 18 2.94 -6.78 7.07
CA LEU A 18 2.71 -5.83 8.15
C LEU A 18 1.50 -6.19 9.03
N ASN A 19 0.59 -7.03 8.55
CA ASN A 19 -0.68 -7.35 9.19
C ASN A 19 -1.10 -8.81 8.96
N THR A 20 -1.80 -9.37 9.94
CA THR A 20 -2.56 -10.61 9.76
C THR A 20 -3.90 -10.45 10.46
N PHE A 21 -4.98 -10.86 9.78
CA PHE A 21 -6.32 -10.85 10.35
C PHE A 21 -7.16 -11.99 9.74
N THR A 22 -8.19 -12.39 10.49
CA THR A 22 -9.10 -13.46 10.08
C THR A 22 -10.54 -12.96 10.14
N GLY A 23 -11.39 -13.49 9.27
CA GLY A 23 -12.82 -13.22 9.22
C GLY A 23 -13.24 -12.42 7.99
N ILE A 24 -14.33 -12.86 7.36
CA ILE A 24 -14.85 -12.28 6.12
C ILE A 24 -15.24 -10.81 6.24
N GLU A 25 -15.73 -10.37 7.41
CA GLU A 25 -16.12 -8.97 7.63
C GLU A 25 -14.90 -8.03 7.63
N ARG A 26 -13.82 -8.41 8.32
CA ARG A 26 -12.55 -7.67 8.29
C ARG A 26 -11.95 -7.64 6.88
N TYR A 27 -12.02 -8.78 6.20
CA TYR A 27 -11.57 -8.89 4.80
C TYR A 27 -12.33 -7.93 3.88
N LYS A 28 -13.67 -7.91 3.97
CA LYS A 28 -14.51 -6.97 3.21
C LYS A 28 -14.17 -5.52 3.55
N LEU A 29 -14.03 -5.20 4.84
CA LEU A 29 -13.76 -3.84 5.31
C LEU A 29 -12.46 -3.29 4.74
N ILE A 30 -11.38 -4.07 4.77
CA ILE A 30 -10.07 -3.60 4.28
C ILE A 30 -10.10 -3.40 2.77
N PHE A 31 -10.65 -4.33 1.98
CA PHE A 31 -10.76 -4.13 0.53
C PHE A 31 -11.74 -3.01 0.15
N TRP A 32 -12.77 -2.76 0.95
CA TRP A 32 -13.64 -1.60 0.80
C TRP A 32 -12.87 -0.31 1.08
N ALA A 33 -12.16 -0.24 2.21
CA ALA A 33 -11.36 0.91 2.61
C ALA A 33 -10.29 1.22 1.56
N LEU A 34 -9.57 0.22 1.06
CA LEU A 34 -8.57 0.39 -0.01
C LEU A 34 -9.19 0.99 -1.29
N ARG A 35 -10.38 0.52 -1.69
CA ARG A 35 -11.08 1.08 -2.86
C ARG A 35 -11.57 2.50 -2.62
N PHE A 36 -12.08 2.78 -1.42
CA PHE A 36 -12.58 4.09 -1.05
C PHE A 36 -11.45 5.12 -0.99
N HIS A 37 -10.41 4.85 -0.19
CA HIS A 37 -9.26 5.72 -0.05
C HIS A 37 -8.48 5.84 -1.37
N GLY A 38 -8.38 4.77 -2.15
CA GLY A 38 -7.78 4.82 -3.49
C GLY A 38 -8.46 5.84 -4.41
N LYS A 39 -9.79 5.90 -4.43
CA LYS A 39 -10.53 6.89 -5.24
C LYS A 39 -10.33 8.34 -4.77
N ILE A 40 -10.16 8.53 -3.46
CA ILE A 40 -9.94 9.85 -2.86
C ILE A 40 -8.51 10.34 -3.12
N LEU A 41 -7.53 9.49 -2.90
CA LEU A 41 -6.11 9.87 -2.93
C LEU A 41 -5.54 9.96 -4.35
N PHE A 42 -6.11 9.23 -5.30
CA PHE A 42 -5.58 9.11 -6.65
C PHE A 42 -6.58 9.61 -7.70
N ARG A 43 -6.05 10.30 -8.73
CA ARG A 43 -6.83 10.62 -9.93
C ARG A 43 -6.98 9.38 -10.80
N GLU A 44 -5.91 8.59 -10.87
CA GLU A 44 -5.83 7.34 -11.62
C GLU A 44 -5.23 6.29 -10.69
N ILE A 45 -5.87 5.13 -10.55
CA ILE A 45 -5.34 4.00 -9.79
C ILE A 45 -5.80 2.70 -10.45
N GLY A 46 -4.89 1.75 -10.64
CA GLY A 46 -5.18 0.50 -11.33
C GLY A 46 -4.22 -0.61 -10.96
N ILE A 47 -4.71 -1.85 -11.01
CA ILE A 47 -3.89 -3.06 -10.82
C ILE A 47 -3.75 -3.74 -12.18
N GLU A 48 -2.51 -3.89 -12.62
CA GLU A 48 -2.13 -4.71 -13.77
C GLU A 48 -1.74 -6.11 -13.29
N VAL A 49 -2.34 -7.14 -13.88
CA VAL A 49 -1.98 -8.53 -13.61
C VAL A 49 -0.93 -8.96 -14.61
N TYR A 50 0.26 -9.34 -14.12
CA TYR A 50 1.35 -9.83 -14.96
C TYR A 50 1.24 -11.31 -15.23
N ARG A 51 0.88 -12.10 -14.21
CA ARG A 51 0.81 -13.55 -14.34
C ARG A 51 -0.14 -14.14 -13.33
N ILE A 52 -0.88 -15.16 -13.77
CA ILE A 52 -1.64 -16.07 -12.91
C ILE A 52 -1.08 -17.47 -13.12
N TRP A 53 -0.82 -18.20 -12.05
CA TRP A 53 -0.39 -19.59 -12.14
C TRP A 53 -0.84 -20.40 -10.92
N GLN A 54 -0.94 -21.72 -11.11
CA GLN A 54 -1.45 -22.65 -10.11
C GLN A 54 -0.38 -23.70 -9.80
N PRO A 55 0.46 -23.50 -8.74
CA PRO A 55 1.52 -24.46 -8.41
C PRO A 55 1.00 -25.78 -7.83
N SER A 56 -0.21 -25.80 -7.28
CA SER A 56 -0.88 -27.01 -6.78
C SER A 56 -2.40 -26.86 -6.94
N GLU A 57 -3.13 -27.98 -6.87
CA GLU A 57 -4.58 -28.02 -7.10
C GLU A 57 -5.36 -26.98 -6.27
N ASN A 58 -4.91 -26.71 -5.05
CA ASN A 58 -5.57 -25.81 -4.11
C ASN A 58 -4.89 -24.45 -3.93
N VAL A 59 -3.89 -24.09 -4.75
CA VAL A 59 -3.15 -22.82 -4.60
C VAL A 59 -3.14 -22.04 -5.90
N ILE A 60 -3.56 -20.77 -5.85
CA ILE A 60 -3.48 -19.84 -6.97
C ILE A 60 -2.51 -18.72 -6.61
N LEU A 61 -1.58 -18.41 -7.50
CA LEU A 61 -0.64 -17.31 -7.37
C LEU A 61 -0.89 -16.27 -8.46
N ILE A 62 -0.81 -15.00 -8.08
CA ILE A 62 -1.00 -13.86 -8.97
C ILE A 62 0.13 -12.85 -8.74
N ARG A 63 0.92 -12.57 -9.77
CA ARG A 63 1.87 -11.45 -9.80
C ARG A 63 1.19 -10.25 -10.40
N TRP A 64 1.31 -9.10 -9.75
CA TRP A 64 0.63 -7.88 -10.17
C TRP A 64 1.47 -6.62 -9.87
N ASN A 65 1.10 -5.52 -10.53
CA ASN A 65 1.62 -4.18 -10.28
C ASN A 65 0.45 -3.21 -10.11
N LEU A 66 0.42 -2.51 -8.98
CA LEU A 66 -0.51 -1.43 -8.70
C LEU A 66 0.15 -0.12 -9.14
N LYS A 67 -0.49 0.62 -10.02
CA LYS A 67 -0.06 1.95 -10.45
C LYS A 67 -1.04 3.00 -9.95
N GLY A 68 -0.52 4.16 -9.57
CA GLY A 68 -1.34 5.26 -9.07
C GLY A 68 -0.76 6.64 -9.37
N VAL A 69 -1.62 7.57 -9.77
CA VAL A 69 -1.31 9.00 -9.91
C VAL A 69 -2.00 9.75 -8.76
N PRO A 70 -1.26 10.20 -7.72
CA PRO A 70 -1.84 10.92 -6.60
C PRO A 70 -2.46 12.27 -7.03
N ARG A 71 -3.46 12.74 -6.28
CA ARG A 71 -4.10 14.05 -6.46
C ARG A 71 -3.30 15.17 -5.79
N VAL A 72 -2.08 15.38 -6.26
CA VAL A 72 -1.17 16.45 -5.78
C VAL A 72 -0.86 17.42 -6.93
N PRO A 73 -0.44 18.67 -6.63
CA PRO A 73 -0.25 19.68 -7.67
C PRO A 73 0.99 19.49 -8.56
N TRP A 74 1.87 18.52 -8.27
CA TRP A 74 3.05 18.18 -9.06
C TRP A 74 2.87 16.83 -9.79
N GLU A 75 3.66 16.58 -10.85
CA GLU A 75 3.63 15.30 -11.54
C GLU A 75 4.29 14.21 -10.68
N ALA A 76 3.49 13.23 -10.27
CA ALA A 76 3.94 12.06 -9.52
C ALA A 76 3.20 10.80 -10.00
N ARG A 77 3.90 9.68 -10.07
CA ARG A 77 3.37 8.36 -10.46
C ARG A 77 3.99 7.27 -9.60
N GLY A 78 3.20 6.63 -8.75
CA GLY A 78 3.67 5.53 -7.90
C GLY A 78 3.38 4.18 -8.51
N GLU A 79 4.31 3.24 -8.35
CA GLU A 79 4.11 1.84 -8.70
C GLU A 79 4.44 0.92 -7.52
N PHE A 80 3.67 -0.15 -7.38
CA PHE A 80 3.83 -1.09 -6.30
C PHE A 80 3.58 -2.50 -6.80
N GLN A 81 4.61 -3.34 -6.75
CA GLN A 81 4.48 -4.71 -7.19
C GLN A 81 4.27 -5.65 -6.02
N GLY A 82 3.47 -6.69 -6.25
CA GLY A 82 3.15 -7.68 -5.23
C GLY A 82 2.83 -9.03 -5.83
N THR A 83 2.87 -10.05 -4.99
CA THR A 83 2.42 -11.40 -5.34
C THR A 83 1.35 -11.84 -4.36
N SER A 84 0.15 -12.14 -4.85
CA SER A 84 -0.93 -12.70 -4.04
C SER A 84 -0.98 -14.21 -4.17
N ARG A 85 -0.99 -14.92 -3.05
CA ARG A 85 -1.23 -16.36 -2.93
C ARG A 85 -2.61 -16.58 -2.33
N TYR A 86 -3.41 -17.43 -2.97
CA TYR A 86 -4.72 -17.83 -2.51
C TYR A 86 -4.72 -19.33 -2.28
N LYS A 87 -5.24 -19.77 -1.13
CA LYS A 87 -5.57 -21.18 -0.92
C LYS A 87 -7.07 -21.38 -0.97
N VAL A 88 -7.50 -22.41 -1.69
CA VAL A 88 -8.92 -22.76 -1.88
C VAL A 88 -9.25 -24.10 -1.24
N ASP A 89 -10.45 -24.21 -0.68
CA ASP A 89 -10.96 -25.47 -0.15
C ASP A 89 -11.52 -26.37 -1.26
N ARG A 90 -12.02 -27.54 -0.89
CA ARG A 90 -12.64 -28.50 -1.83
C ARG A 90 -13.90 -27.97 -2.53
N ASN A 91 -14.52 -26.93 -1.99
CA ASN A 91 -15.69 -26.27 -2.57
C ASN A 91 -15.29 -25.08 -3.46
N GLY A 92 -13.99 -24.86 -3.67
CA GLY A 92 -13.47 -23.72 -4.44
C GLY A 92 -13.54 -22.38 -3.68
N LYS A 93 -13.79 -22.39 -2.36
CA LYS A 93 -13.80 -21.17 -1.55
C LYS A 93 -12.42 -20.84 -1.01
N ILE A 94 -12.04 -19.57 -1.11
CA ILE A 94 -10.76 -19.07 -0.61
C ILE A 94 -10.82 -19.02 0.92
N TYR A 95 -9.86 -19.68 1.58
CA TYR A 95 -9.71 -19.68 3.04
C TYR A 95 -8.44 -18.97 3.50
N GLU A 96 -7.49 -18.74 2.59
CA GLU A 96 -6.27 -17.99 2.88
C GLU A 96 -5.95 -17.06 1.70
N HIS A 97 -5.67 -15.79 1.99
CA HIS A 97 -5.12 -14.83 1.03
C HIS A 97 -3.87 -14.19 1.63
N LYS A 98 -2.70 -14.54 1.11
CA LYS A 98 -1.43 -13.97 1.51
C LYS A 98 -0.86 -13.07 0.42
N VAL A 99 -0.38 -11.88 0.77
CA VAL A 99 0.34 -10.99 -0.14
C VAL A 99 1.80 -10.94 0.28
N ASP A 100 2.70 -11.26 -0.65
CA ASP A 100 4.15 -11.27 -0.47
C ASP A 100 4.83 -10.29 -1.45
N ASN A 101 6.14 -10.07 -1.25
CA ASN A 101 7.02 -9.35 -2.18
C ASN A 101 6.51 -7.96 -2.59
N LEU A 102 6.07 -7.21 -1.57
CA LEU A 102 5.67 -5.82 -1.64
C LEU A 102 6.89 -4.94 -1.93
N ALA A 103 7.12 -4.65 -3.22
CA ALA A 103 8.19 -3.74 -3.65
C ALA A 103 7.59 -2.38 -4.01
N PHE A 104 7.88 -1.37 -3.20
CA PHE A 104 7.49 0.02 -3.44
C PHE A 104 8.46 0.66 -4.44
N ASN A 105 8.04 0.75 -5.69
CA ASN A 105 8.74 1.53 -6.70
C ASN A 105 8.15 2.93 -6.67
N PHE A 106 8.72 3.77 -5.80
CA PHE A 106 8.27 5.15 -5.66
C PHE A 106 8.50 5.95 -6.95
N PRO A 107 7.64 6.94 -7.26
CA PRO A 107 7.91 7.87 -8.34
C PRO A 107 9.29 8.49 -8.11
N GLN A 108 10.16 8.44 -9.12
CA GLN A 108 11.19 9.47 -9.22
C GLN A 108 10.47 10.79 -9.51
N GLN A 109 10.80 11.86 -8.79
CA GLN A 109 10.27 13.19 -9.10
C GLN A 109 10.66 13.53 -10.54
N LEU A 110 9.70 13.47 -11.46
CA LEU A 110 9.91 13.91 -12.83
C LEU A 110 9.74 15.42 -12.88
N LYS A 111 10.78 16.09 -12.36
CA LYS A 111 10.99 17.54 -12.31
C LYS A 111 9.91 18.33 -11.56
N PRO A 112 10.29 19.26 -10.67
CA PRO A 112 9.33 20.21 -10.12
C PRO A 112 8.67 20.97 -11.29
N ALA A 113 7.34 21.07 -11.28
CA ALA A 113 6.68 22.13 -12.05
C ALA A 113 7.35 23.45 -11.69
N ALA A 114 7.68 24.26 -12.70
CA ALA A 114 8.44 25.50 -12.57
C ALA A 114 8.12 26.20 -11.26
N SER A 115 9.11 26.27 -10.38
CA SER A 115 8.95 26.86 -9.06
C SER A 115 8.44 28.28 -9.22
N VAL A 116 7.64 28.79 -8.29
CA VAL A 116 7.22 30.21 -8.32
C VAL A 116 8.45 31.14 -8.35
N LEU A 117 9.61 30.67 -7.86
CA LEU A 117 10.92 31.33 -8.02
C LEU A 117 11.40 31.45 -9.47
N ASP A 118 11.10 30.49 -10.36
CA ASP A 118 11.45 30.57 -11.79
C ASP A 118 10.64 31.67 -12.51
N LEU A 119 9.41 31.95 -12.07
CA LEU A 119 8.62 33.08 -12.58
C LEU A 119 9.16 34.43 -12.10
N VAL A 120 9.78 34.47 -10.91
CA VAL A 120 10.39 35.70 -10.33
C VAL A 120 11.76 36.00 -10.96
N SER A 121 12.41 35.02 -11.60
CA SER A 121 13.70 35.16 -12.29
C SER A 121 13.64 36.01 -13.58
N ALA A 122 12.45 36.37 -14.07
CA ALA A 122 12.29 37.21 -15.26
C ALA A 122 12.62 38.72 -15.04
N CYS A 123 13.09 39.11 -13.86
CA CYS A 123 13.48 40.49 -13.55
C CYS A 123 14.96 40.56 -13.12
N PRO A 124 15.85 41.32 -13.80
CA PRO A 124 17.23 41.42 -13.38
C PRO A 124 17.39 42.56 -12.35
N ALA A 125 17.88 42.25 -11.15
CA ALA A 125 18.84 43.07 -10.36
C ALA A 125 19.06 42.52 -8.93
N SER A 126 20.22 41.87 -8.72
CA SER A 126 21.13 41.81 -7.53
C SER A 126 20.62 41.72 -6.06
N PRO A 127 21.50 41.41 -5.08
CA PRO A 127 22.52 40.35 -5.01
C PRO A 127 22.28 39.38 -3.83
N ASN A 128 22.62 38.11 -4.07
CA ASN A 128 23.10 37.08 -3.14
C ASN A 128 22.72 37.14 -1.63
N PRO A 129 22.06 36.07 -1.13
CA PRO A 129 22.43 35.51 0.16
C PRO A 129 22.89 34.05 0.00
N THR A 130 24.12 33.80 0.40
CA THR A 130 24.69 32.49 0.65
C THR A 130 23.91 31.80 1.76
N PHE A 131 22.97 30.92 1.41
CA PHE A 131 22.54 29.84 2.30
C PHE A 131 23.00 28.52 1.71
N LEU A 132 24.02 27.97 2.35
CA LEU A 132 24.48 26.60 2.18
C LEU A 132 23.33 25.66 2.57
N TRP A 133 22.73 24.97 1.61
CA TRP A 133 21.96 23.78 1.91
C TRP A 133 22.94 22.61 2.10
N GLY A 134 23.01 22.18 3.35
CA GLY A 134 23.57 20.90 3.71
C GLY A 134 22.78 19.77 3.07
N THR A 135 23.52 18.70 2.79
CA THR A 135 23.06 17.38 2.37
C THR A 135 21.82 16.94 3.14
N GLU A 136 20.72 16.68 2.44
CA GLU A 136 19.62 15.89 3.00
C GLU A 136 19.12 14.89 1.96
N ASP A 137 19.35 13.62 2.26
CA ASP A 137 18.75 12.45 1.62
C ASP A 137 17.22 12.55 1.74
N LEU A 138 16.58 13.19 0.77
CA LEU A 138 15.16 13.50 0.85
C LEU A 138 14.32 12.49 0.07
N HIS A 139 13.69 11.63 0.88
CA HIS A 139 12.24 11.36 0.89
C HIS A 139 11.79 9.98 0.38
N CYS A 140 12.02 8.99 1.25
CA CYS A 140 11.42 7.65 1.19
C CYS A 140 10.46 7.39 2.37
N SER A 141 9.63 8.38 2.75
CA SER A 141 8.79 8.33 3.96
C SER A 141 7.27 8.47 3.71
N SER A 142 6.83 9.37 2.82
CA SER A 142 5.41 9.77 2.72
C SER A 142 4.41 8.65 2.40
N TRP A 143 4.75 7.66 1.57
CA TRP A 143 3.79 6.61 1.19
C TRP A 143 3.68 5.49 2.22
N VAL A 144 4.79 5.15 2.88
CA VAL A 144 4.78 4.25 4.04
C VAL A 144 4.00 4.90 5.18
N GLU A 145 4.21 6.19 5.41
CA GLU A 145 3.44 6.99 6.38
C GLU A 145 1.96 7.09 6.01
N LEU A 146 1.62 7.27 4.73
CA LEU A 146 0.24 7.29 4.27
C LEU A 146 -0.43 5.93 4.49
N TYR A 147 0.25 4.83 4.14
CA TYR A 147 -0.24 3.48 4.42
C TYR A 147 -0.41 3.24 5.93
N GLN A 148 0.56 3.67 6.75
CA GLN A 148 0.46 3.62 8.21
C GLN A 148 -0.68 4.49 8.75
N SER A 149 -0.96 5.64 8.15
CA SER A 149 -2.03 6.55 8.54
C SER A 149 -3.41 5.96 8.22
N VAL A 150 -3.59 5.39 7.02
CA VAL A 150 -4.79 4.62 6.66
C VAL A 150 -4.94 3.39 7.57
N ARG A 151 -3.85 2.71 7.92
CA ARG A 151 -3.87 1.62 8.90
C ARG A 151 -4.38 2.09 10.27
N ARG A 152 -3.88 3.23 10.77
CA ARG A 152 -4.31 3.80 12.05
C ARG A 152 -5.79 4.20 12.04
N SER A 153 -6.29 4.75 10.92
CA SER A 153 -7.69 5.15 10.82
C SER A 153 -8.65 3.95 10.72
N VAL A 154 -8.18 2.80 10.21
CA VAL A 154 -8.97 1.55 10.15
C VAL A 154 -8.86 0.72 11.44
N GLY A 155 -7.77 0.88 12.21
CA GLY A 155 -7.49 0.13 13.45
C GLY A 155 -8.15 0.68 14.73
N GLY A 156 -9.18 1.50 14.62
CA GLY A 156 -9.94 1.99 15.77
C GLY A 156 -10.79 0.90 16.41
N GLU A 157 -10.17 0.17 17.35
CA GLU A 157 -10.72 -0.61 18.48
C GLU A 157 -10.13 -2.04 18.57
N GLY A 158 -9.36 -2.26 19.65
CA GLY A 158 -9.05 -3.59 20.18
C GLY A 158 -7.62 -4.10 19.94
N TYR A 159 -6.61 -3.46 20.54
CA TYR A 159 -5.34 -4.15 20.84
C TYR A 159 -4.77 -3.69 22.18
N LEU A 160 -5.32 -4.21 23.26
CA LEU A 160 -4.61 -4.40 24.52
C LEU A 160 -4.87 -5.86 24.94
N ILE A 161 -3.87 -6.47 25.58
CA ILE A 161 -3.72 -7.90 25.95
C ILE A 161 -3.11 -8.68 24.76
N THR A 162 -1.83 -9.06 24.75
CA THR A 162 -1.10 -9.79 25.79
C THR A 162 0.37 -9.37 25.80
N GLN A 163 0.89 -8.93 26.95
CA GLN A 163 2.33 -9.00 27.23
C GLN A 163 2.53 -10.25 28.08
N ASP A 164 3.22 -11.24 27.50
CA ASP A 164 3.52 -12.51 28.13
C ASP A 164 4.29 -12.30 29.44
N GLY A 165 3.83 -13.02 30.47
CA GLY A 165 4.47 -13.11 31.76
C GLY A 165 5.86 -13.75 31.64
N PHE A 166 6.84 -13.05 32.17
CA PHE A 166 8.10 -13.63 32.60
C PHE A 166 7.80 -14.72 33.65
N LEU A 167 7.97 -15.99 33.28
CA LEU A 167 8.09 -17.08 34.23
C LEU A 167 9.52 -17.11 34.75
N THR A 168 9.71 -16.63 35.97
CA THR A 168 10.78 -17.09 36.86
C THR A 168 10.32 -18.41 37.49
N CYS A 169 11.18 -19.42 37.54
CA CYS A 169 11.64 -20.01 38.81
C CYS A 169 12.62 -21.16 38.57
N SER A 170 13.46 -21.32 39.61
CA SER A 170 14.58 -22.21 39.91
C SER A 170 14.49 -23.67 39.47
#